data_AF-A0A967GF68-F1
#
_entry.id   AF-A0A967GF68-F1
#
_cell.length_a   1.000
_cell.length_b   1.000
_cell.length_c   1.000
_cell.angle_alpha   90.00
_cell.angle_beta   90.00
_cell.angle_gamma   90.00
#
_symmetry.space_group_name_H-M   'P 1'
#
loop_
_entity.id
_entity.type
_entity.pdbx_description
1 polymer ?
#
loop_
_entity_poly.entity_id
_entity_poly.type
_entity_poly.pdbx_seq_one_letter_code
_entity_poly.pdbx_strand_id
1 'polypeptide(L)'
;MDSAASAAAGSAALLGSTTFARSAGAESAGADGAGAECFHCGVPIEAGARHAVDIGGRARPMCCAGCQAVAAAIVAAGLESYYQHRTARPNTAREALPELVRELAVYDHPDVQRTFVRAEGESVREAWLLLEGITCAACMWLNEHRLAALPGVVSVEANYATHRLRVRWDPSRARLSGILRAVRELGYAAHPFDPLRQQQILEA
;
A
#
# COMPACT_ATOMS: atom_id res chain seq x y z
N MET A 1 -26.96 -56.04 45.13
CA MET A 1 -27.44 -55.16 44.05
C MET A 1 -26.49 -55.36 42.90
N ASP A 2 -27.05 -55.93 41.84
CA ASP A 2 -26.43 -56.74 40.82
C ASP A 2 -25.38 -56.08 39.92
N SER A 3 -24.41 -56.91 39.54
CA SER A 3 -23.90 -57.15 38.18
C SER A 3 -24.40 -56.25 37.04
N ALA A 4 -23.48 -55.76 36.21
CA ALA A 4 -23.21 -56.39 34.92
C ALA A 4 -22.05 -55.70 34.18
N ALA A 5 -21.02 -56.49 33.87
CA ALA A 5 -20.13 -56.26 32.76
C ALA A 5 -20.77 -56.83 31.48
N SER A 6 -20.38 -56.29 30.30
CA SER A 6 -19.80 -57.07 29.18
C SER A 6 -20.21 -56.60 27.78
N ALA A 7 -19.16 -56.46 26.96
CA ALA A 7 -19.02 -56.85 25.55
C ALA A 7 -19.65 -56.04 24.39
N ALA A 8 -18.71 -55.39 23.67
CA ALA A 8 -18.22 -55.77 22.34
C ALA A 8 -18.96 -55.32 21.06
N ALA A 9 -18.16 -54.59 20.26
CA ALA A 9 -17.84 -54.77 18.85
C ALA A 9 -18.92 -54.61 17.77
N GLY A 10 -18.64 -53.69 16.85
CA GLY A 10 -19.29 -53.60 15.54
C GLY A 10 -18.64 -52.53 14.65
N SER A 11 -17.59 -52.92 13.92
CA SER A 11 -17.02 -52.15 12.82
C SER A 11 -18.02 -51.93 11.69
N ALA A 12 -18.08 -50.72 11.14
CA ALA A 12 -18.35 -50.47 9.73
C ALA A 12 -17.95 -49.03 9.37
N ALA A 13 -16.75 -48.84 8.83
CA ALA A 13 -16.51 -47.77 7.88
C ALA A 13 -17.23 -48.15 6.57
N LEU A 14 -17.86 -47.18 5.90
CA LEU A 14 -17.90 -47.04 4.43
C LEU A 14 -18.79 -45.83 4.04
N LEU A 15 -18.09 -44.75 3.66
CA LEU A 15 -18.34 -43.90 2.49
C LEU A 15 -19.80 -43.52 2.18
N GLY A 16 -20.25 -42.39 2.75
CA GLY A 16 -21.42 -41.63 2.29
C GLY A 16 -20.97 -40.45 1.44
N SER A 17 -21.07 -40.62 0.11
CA SER A 17 -20.71 -39.70 -0.96
C SER A 17 -21.16 -38.25 -0.76
N THR A 18 -20.20 -37.32 -0.76
CA THR A 18 -20.46 -35.88 -0.92
C THR A 18 -21.05 -35.63 -2.31
N THR A 19 -22.36 -35.49 -2.37
CA THR A 19 -23.06 -35.03 -3.57
C THR A 19 -22.86 -33.52 -3.67
N PHE A 20 -21.86 -33.08 -4.44
CA PHE A 20 -21.75 -31.69 -4.88
C PHE A 20 -22.83 -31.46 -5.95
N ALA A 21 -23.96 -30.90 -5.55
CA ALA A 21 -25.01 -30.49 -6.47
C ALA A 21 -24.48 -29.35 -7.35
N ARG A 22 -24.15 -29.69 -8.60
CA ARG A 22 -23.87 -28.77 -9.69
C ARG A 22 -25.22 -28.33 -10.26
N SER A 23 -25.69 -27.13 -9.90
CA SER A 23 -26.79 -26.50 -10.63
C SER A 23 -26.21 -25.51 -11.63
N ALA A 24 -26.61 -25.73 -12.88
CA ALA A 24 -26.24 -25.00 -14.06
C ALA A 24 -27.07 -23.71 -14.21
N GLY A 25 -26.44 -22.70 -14.82
CA GLY A 25 -27.09 -21.86 -15.83
C GLY A 25 -28.05 -20.78 -15.33
N ALA A 26 -27.50 -19.60 -15.07
CA ALA A 26 -28.11 -18.36 -15.53
C ALA A 26 -27.05 -17.61 -16.34
N GLU A 27 -27.03 -17.87 -17.65
CA GLU A 27 -26.16 -17.18 -18.60
C GLU A 27 -26.69 -15.78 -18.91
N SER A 28 -25.79 -14.82 -18.70
CA SER A 28 -25.62 -13.54 -19.39
C SER A 28 -26.66 -12.43 -19.25
N ALA A 29 -26.29 -11.42 -18.45
CA ALA A 29 -26.27 -10.03 -18.93
C ALA A 29 -24.80 -9.58 -18.99
N GLY A 30 -24.13 -9.95 -20.09
CA GLY A 30 -22.84 -9.38 -20.46
C GLY A 30 -23.08 -8.10 -21.26
N ALA A 31 -22.93 -6.96 -20.60
CA ALA A 31 -22.71 -5.63 -21.17
C ALA A 31 -22.32 -4.71 -20.01
N ASP A 32 -21.29 -3.88 -20.00
CA ASP A 32 -20.11 -3.72 -20.82
C ASP A 32 -19.06 -3.16 -19.84
N GLY A 33 -18.00 -3.92 -19.57
CA GLY A 33 -16.92 -3.48 -18.68
C GLY A 33 -15.84 -2.68 -19.39
N ALA A 34 -15.90 -2.62 -20.72
CA ALA A 34 -14.94 -1.88 -21.52
C ALA A 34 -15.11 -0.38 -21.29
N GLY A 35 -14.15 0.23 -20.59
CA GLY A 35 -14.15 1.66 -20.26
C GLY A 35 -14.68 2.01 -18.87
N ALA A 36 -15.16 1.04 -18.09
CA ALA A 36 -15.42 1.27 -16.66
C ALA A 36 -14.10 1.31 -15.88
N GLU A 37 -14.00 2.12 -14.83
CA GLU A 37 -12.82 2.15 -13.97
C GLU A 37 -12.89 1.06 -12.88
N CYS A 38 -11.74 0.45 -12.59
CA CYS A 38 -11.58 -0.42 -11.44
C CYS A 38 -11.93 0.33 -10.15
N PHE A 39 -12.87 -0.23 -9.39
CA PHE A 39 -13.31 0.40 -8.14
C PHE A 39 -12.20 0.48 -7.10
N HIS A 40 -11.24 -0.43 -7.11
CA HIS A 40 -10.13 -0.46 -6.16
C HIS A 40 -9.00 0.50 -6.55
N CYS A 41 -8.41 0.33 -7.73
CA CYS A 41 -7.19 1.04 -8.14
C CYS A 41 -7.42 2.21 -9.13
N GLY A 42 -8.58 2.29 -9.77
CA GLY A 42 -8.94 3.35 -10.73
C GLY A 42 -8.50 3.15 -12.18
N VAL A 43 -7.76 2.09 -12.53
CA VAL A 43 -7.39 1.83 -13.95
C VAL A 43 -8.63 1.46 -14.78
N PRO A 44 -8.69 1.87 -16.06
CA PRO A 44 -9.66 1.33 -17.01
C PRO A 44 -9.69 -0.20 -17.03
N ILE A 45 -10.89 -0.76 -17.16
CA ILE A 45 -11.10 -2.20 -17.26
C ILE A 45 -11.06 -2.59 -18.74
N GLU A 46 -10.16 -3.51 -19.07
CA GLU A 46 -10.02 -4.07 -20.40
C GLU A 46 -11.28 -4.84 -20.82
N ALA A 47 -11.58 -4.80 -22.12
CA ALA A 47 -12.72 -5.53 -22.68
C ALA A 47 -12.60 -7.03 -22.37
N GLY A 48 -13.61 -7.59 -21.70
CA GLY A 48 -13.67 -9.01 -21.35
C GLY A 48 -13.15 -9.38 -19.96
N ALA A 49 -12.58 -8.43 -19.19
CA ALA A 49 -12.27 -8.68 -17.78
C ALA A 49 -13.57 -8.87 -16.96
N ARG A 50 -13.61 -9.92 -16.13
CA ARG A 50 -14.80 -10.30 -15.33
C ARG A 50 -14.48 -10.45 -13.84
N HIS A 51 -13.76 -9.48 -13.29
CA HIS A 51 -13.42 -9.47 -11.86
C HIS A 51 -14.36 -8.53 -11.11
N ALA A 52 -14.92 -8.99 -9.99
CA ALA A 52 -15.77 -8.19 -9.13
C ALA A 52 -15.69 -8.62 -7.66
N VAL A 53 -16.01 -7.69 -6.76
CA VAL A 53 -16.15 -7.92 -5.31
C VAL A 53 -17.40 -7.19 -4.82
N ASP A 54 -18.18 -7.81 -3.94
CA ASP A 54 -19.26 -7.11 -3.24
C ASP A 54 -18.66 -6.17 -2.19
N ILE A 55 -18.92 -4.87 -2.31
CA ILE A 55 -18.48 -3.85 -1.35
C ILE A 55 -19.67 -2.97 -1.02
N GLY A 56 -20.17 -3.08 0.22
CA GLY A 56 -21.33 -2.34 0.69
C GLY A 56 -22.64 -2.76 -0.01
N GLY A 57 -22.81 -4.06 -0.30
CA GLY A 57 -24.01 -4.61 -0.93
C GLY A 57 -24.12 -4.32 -2.43
N ARG A 58 -23.01 -3.96 -3.08
CA ARG A 58 -22.94 -3.65 -4.52
C ARG A 58 -21.76 -4.36 -5.14
N ALA A 59 -22.00 -5.09 -6.23
CA ALA A 59 -20.93 -5.66 -7.04
C ALA A 59 -20.08 -4.54 -7.65
N ARG A 60 -18.82 -4.45 -7.24
CA ARG A 60 -17.85 -3.46 -7.71
C ARG A 60 -16.86 -4.09 -8.69
N PRO A 61 -16.64 -3.51 -9.88
CA PRO A 61 -15.80 -4.11 -10.90
C PRO A 61 -14.31 -3.88 -10.61
N MET A 62 -13.46 -4.82 -11.05
CA MET A 62 -12.01 -4.81 -10.86
C MET A 62 -11.29 -5.03 -12.19
N CYS A 63 -10.11 -4.42 -12.37
CA CYS A 63 -9.34 -4.56 -13.61
C CYS A 63 -8.59 -5.90 -13.73
N CYS A 64 -8.28 -6.57 -12.62
CA CYS A 64 -7.52 -7.83 -12.61
C CYS A 64 -7.79 -8.67 -11.36
N ALA A 65 -7.35 -9.92 -11.38
CA ALA A 65 -7.43 -10.84 -10.25
C ALA A 65 -6.72 -10.31 -8.98
N GLY A 66 -5.64 -9.53 -9.14
CA GLY A 66 -4.93 -8.92 -8.01
C GLY A 66 -5.78 -7.89 -7.26
N CYS A 67 -6.42 -6.96 -7.99
CA CYS A 67 -7.33 -6.00 -7.37
C CYS A 67 -8.55 -6.68 -6.74
N GLN A 68 -9.05 -7.75 -7.35
CA GLN A 68 -10.12 -8.57 -6.76
C GLN A 68 -9.68 -9.20 -5.44
N ALA A 69 -8.49 -9.81 -5.38
CA ALA A 69 -7.98 -10.44 -4.18
C ALA A 69 -7.79 -9.45 -3.03
N VAL A 70 -7.14 -8.31 -3.30
CA VAL A 70 -6.93 -7.26 -2.28
C VAL A 70 -8.27 -6.69 -1.82
N ALA A 71 -9.17 -6.38 -2.75
CA ALA A 71 -10.46 -5.81 -2.39
C ALA A 71 -11.32 -6.78 -1.58
N ALA A 72 -11.31 -8.07 -1.92
CA ALA A 72 -11.99 -9.12 -1.15
C ALA A 72 -11.37 -9.28 0.24
N ALA A 73 -10.04 -9.18 0.38
CA ALA A 73 -9.38 -9.26 1.68
C ALA A 73 -9.78 -8.08 2.61
N ILE A 74 -9.89 -6.86 2.08
CA ILE A 74 -10.36 -5.69 2.84
C ILE A 74 -11.80 -5.91 3.34
N VAL A 75 -12.69 -6.42 2.47
CA VAL A 75 -14.09 -6.73 2.81
C VAL A 75 -14.14 -7.83 3.88
N ALA A 76 -13.42 -8.94 3.67
CA ALA A 76 -13.38 -10.05 4.61
C ALA A 76 -12.84 -9.65 6.00
N ALA A 77 -11.99 -8.63 6.06
CA ALA A 77 -11.48 -8.07 7.31
C ALA A 77 -12.45 -7.08 7.99
N GLY A 78 -13.62 -6.80 7.40
CA GLY A 78 -14.56 -5.79 7.90
C GLY A 78 -14.05 -4.35 7.75
N LEU A 79 -13.05 -4.11 6.89
CA LEU A 79 -12.38 -2.82 6.70
C LEU A 79 -12.96 -2.00 5.54
N GLU A 80 -14.24 -2.22 5.22
CA GLU A 80 -14.93 -1.63 4.06
C GLU A 80 -15.02 -0.10 4.12
N SER A 81 -14.97 0.47 5.34
CA SER A 81 -14.93 1.92 5.59
C SER A 81 -13.75 2.60 4.90
N TYR A 82 -12.69 1.86 4.56
CA TYR A 82 -11.59 2.31 3.71
C TYR A 82 -12.09 2.93 2.40
N TYR A 83 -13.07 2.31 1.73
CA TYR A 83 -13.55 2.79 0.43
C TYR A 83 -14.35 4.09 0.50
N GLN A 84 -14.87 4.43 1.69
CA GLN A 84 -15.59 5.68 1.95
C GLN A 84 -14.64 6.82 2.31
N HIS A 85 -13.58 6.53 3.08
CA HIS A 85 -12.67 7.54 3.61
C HIS A 85 -11.38 7.72 2.78
N ARG A 86 -11.16 6.90 1.75
CA ARG A 86 -10.00 7.08 0.87
C ARG A 86 -10.07 8.42 0.13
N THR A 87 -8.99 9.18 0.20
CA THR A 87 -8.88 10.50 -0.44
C THR A 87 -8.53 10.42 -1.92
N ALA A 88 -7.87 9.34 -2.36
CA ALA A 88 -7.54 9.07 -3.76
C ALA A 88 -7.52 7.58 -4.06
N ARG A 89 -7.67 7.21 -5.33
CA ARG A 89 -7.36 5.85 -5.81
C ARG A 89 -5.87 5.76 -6.16
N PRO A 90 -5.26 4.56 -6.02
CA PRO A 90 -3.85 4.35 -6.38
C PRO A 90 -3.41 4.89 -7.75
N ASN A 91 -4.22 4.81 -8.81
CA ASN A 91 -3.81 5.33 -10.12
C ASN A 91 -4.12 6.80 -10.37
N THR A 92 -5.14 7.39 -9.73
CA THR A 92 -5.36 8.85 -9.83
C THR A 92 -4.16 9.62 -9.25
N ALA A 93 -3.49 9.06 -8.22
CA ALA A 93 -2.23 9.59 -7.72
C ALA A 93 -1.07 9.48 -8.75
N ARG A 94 -1.10 8.46 -9.62
CA ARG A 94 -0.12 8.27 -10.70
C ARG A 94 -0.40 9.16 -11.92
N GLU A 95 -1.64 9.57 -12.18
CA GLU A 95 -1.96 10.49 -13.29
C GLU A 95 -1.57 11.94 -12.99
N ALA A 96 -1.63 12.38 -11.73
CA ALA A 96 -1.12 13.68 -11.28
C ALA A 96 0.43 13.77 -11.28
N LEU A 97 1.12 12.70 -11.68
CA LEU A 97 2.56 12.56 -11.57
C LEU A 97 3.39 13.57 -12.40
N PRO A 98 2.99 14.05 -13.59
CA PRO A 98 3.79 15.03 -14.32
C PRO A 98 3.94 16.37 -13.60
N GLU A 99 2.89 16.84 -12.92
CA GLU A 99 2.96 18.06 -12.10
C GLU A 99 3.75 17.79 -10.82
N LEU A 100 3.48 16.68 -10.14
CA LEU A 100 4.22 16.28 -8.95
C LEU A 100 5.72 16.14 -9.22
N VAL A 101 6.12 15.58 -10.37
CA VAL A 101 7.53 15.48 -10.75
C VAL A 101 8.16 16.86 -10.92
N ARG A 102 7.43 17.83 -11.50
CA ARG A 102 7.92 19.22 -11.58
C ARG A 102 8.05 19.86 -10.21
N GLU A 103 7.05 19.69 -9.36
CA GLU A 103 7.05 20.18 -7.97
C GLU A 103 8.24 19.62 -7.20
N LEU A 104 8.44 18.29 -7.24
CA LEU A 104 9.51 17.62 -6.50
C LEU A 104 10.91 17.85 -7.08
N ALA A 105 11.03 18.22 -8.36
CA ALA A 105 12.33 18.50 -8.99
C ALA A 105 13.08 19.65 -8.31
N VAL A 106 12.38 20.56 -7.62
CA VAL A 106 13.00 21.64 -6.85
C VAL A 106 13.96 21.11 -5.79
N TYR A 107 13.69 19.93 -5.22
CA TYR A 107 14.52 19.30 -4.19
C TYR A 107 15.81 18.68 -4.72
N ASP A 108 16.00 18.63 -6.04
CA ASP A 108 17.27 18.23 -6.65
C ASP A 108 18.21 19.43 -6.86
N HIS A 109 17.74 20.67 -6.65
CA HIS A 109 18.56 21.86 -6.80
C HIS A 109 19.60 21.96 -5.67
N PRO A 110 20.89 22.21 -5.98
CA PRO A 110 21.95 22.29 -4.95
C PRO A 110 21.65 23.32 -3.86
N ASP A 111 21.13 24.50 -4.22
CA ASP A 111 20.84 25.55 -3.24
C ASP A 111 19.73 25.16 -2.26
N VAL A 112 18.74 24.40 -2.73
CA VAL A 112 17.67 23.87 -1.89
C VAL A 112 18.25 22.80 -0.96
N GLN A 113 19.02 21.86 -1.52
CA GLN A 113 19.63 20.79 -0.74
C GLN A 113 20.59 21.33 0.34
N ARG A 114 21.34 22.39 0.07
CA ARG A 114 22.24 23.01 1.07
C ARG A 114 21.55 23.43 2.37
N THR A 115 20.22 23.60 2.35
CA THR A 115 19.48 24.02 3.54
C THR A 115 19.14 22.88 4.51
N PHE A 116 19.16 21.62 4.07
CA PHE A 116 18.75 20.47 4.91
C PHE A 116 19.42 19.12 4.58
N VAL A 117 20.15 19.03 3.47
CA VAL A 117 20.91 17.84 3.07
C VAL A 117 22.34 17.96 3.56
N ARG A 118 22.82 16.92 4.25
CA ARG A 118 24.21 16.81 4.69
C ARG A 118 24.98 15.90 3.75
N ALA A 119 26.22 16.27 3.45
CA ALA A 119 27.17 15.37 2.79
C ALA A 119 27.86 14.53 3.86
N GLU A 120 27.91 13.22 3.64
CA GLU A 120 28.67 12.29 4.47
C GLU A 120 29.72 11.61 3.58
N GLY A 121 30.96 12.08 3.68
CA GLY A 121 32.00 11.72 2.72
C GLY A 121 31.69 12.21 1.30
N GLU A 122 32.30 11.56 0.31
CA GLU A 122 32.19 12.00 -1.08
C GLU A 122 30.86 11.56 -1.73
N SER A 123 30.43 10.33 -1.44
CA SER A 123 29.38 9.63 -2.20
C SER A 123 28.06 9.45 -1.47
N VAL A 124 27.91 9.96 -0.24
CA VAL A 124 26.64 9.83 0.49
C VAL A 124 26.04 11.19 0.80
N ARG A 125 24.73 11.27 0.65
CA ARG A 125 23.89 12.40 1.08
C ARG A 125 22.90 11.90 2.10
N GLU A 126 22.60 12.75 3.07
CA GLU A 126 21.65 12.50 4.13
C GLU A 126 20.60 13.60 4.17
N ALA A 127 19.34 13.23 4.34
CA ALA A 127 18.27 14.15 4.67
C ALA A 127 17.40 13.56 5.79
N TRP A 128 16.88 14.44 6.62
CA TRP A 128 15.80 14.14 7.54
C TRP A 128 14.49 14.66 6.94
N LEU A 129 13.46 13.84 7.00
CA LEU A 129 12.14 14.10 6.42
C LEU A 129 11.07 13.92 7.49
N LEU A 130 10.06 14.78 7.49
CA LEU A 130 8.83 14.59 8.24
C LEU A 130 7.77 14.04 7.29
N LEU A 131 7.16 12.91 7.66
CA LEU A 131 6.06 12.32 6.91
C LEU A 131 4.72 12.86 7.38
N GLU A 132 3.88 13.18 6.42
CA GLU A 132 2.51 13.63 6.61
C GLU A 132 1.54 12.53 6.17
N GLY A 133 0.41 12.43 6.88
CA GLY A 133 -0.62 11.41 6.61
C GLY A 133 -0.35 10.04 7.25
N ILE A 134 0.71 9.90 8.06
CA ILE A 134 1.00 8.68 8.82
C ILE A 134 0.05 8.60 10.02
N THR A 135 -0.70 7.49 10.12
CA THR A 135 -1.69 7.27 11.19
C THR A 135 -1.46 6.00 12.00
N CYS A 136 -0.56 5.10 11.56
CA CYS A 136 -0.21 3.90 12.32
C CYS A 136 1.22 3.43 12.01
N ALA A 137 1.76 2.58 12.90
CA ALA A 137 3.10 2.01 12.74
C ALA A 137 3.26 1.22 11.42
N ALA A 138 2.21 0.51 10.97
CA ALA A 138 2.24 -0.20 9.69
C ALA A 138 2.45 0.74 8.47
N CYS A 139 1.93 1.97 8.51
CA CYS A 139 2.15 2.96 7.44
C CYS A 139 3.62 3.40 7.41
N MET A 140 4.22 3.58 8.58
CA MET A 140 5.63 3.95 8.70
C MET A 140 6.55 2.84 8.18
N TRP A 141 6.28 1.60 8.61
CA TRP A 141 7.01 0.40 8.16
C TRP A 141 6.95 0.24 6.63
N LEU A 142 5.79 0.47 6.02
CA LEU A 142 5.62 0.38 4.57
C LEU A 142 6.51 1.38 3.82
N ASN A 143 6.58 2.63 4.30
CA ASN A 143 7.45 3.65 3.72
C ASN A 143 8.92 3.27 3.87
N GLU A 144 9.34 2.89 5.08
CA GLU A 144 10.71 2.45 5.36
C GLU A 144 11.14 1.33 4.42
N HIS A 145 10.31 0.29 4.28
CA HIS A 145 10.59 -0.85 3.42
C HIS A 145 10.63 -0.48 1.92
N ARG A 146 9.70 0.36 1.46
CA ARG A 146 9.67 0.84 0.07
C ARG A 146 10.92 1.63 -0.27
N LEU A 147 11.34 2.55 0.61
CA LEU A 147 12.49 3.41 0.37
C LEU A 147 13.81 2.63 0.43
N ALA A 148 13.95 1.70 1.38
CA ALA A 148 15.13 0.84 1.49
C ALA A 148 15.35 -0.03 0.24
N ALA A 149 14.29 -0.36 -0.50
CA ALA A 149 14.36 -1.13 -1.74
C ALA A 149 14.75 -0.30 -2.98
N LEU A 150 14.85 1.04 -2.88
CA LEU A 150 15.18 1.88 -4.03
C LEU A 150 16.68 1.77 -4.39
N PRO A 151 17.02 1.56 -5.67
CA PRO A 151 18.41 1.62 -6.11
C PRO A 151 19.07 2.94 -5.76
N GLY A 152 20.25 2.89 -5.13
CA GLY A 152 21.00 4.07 -4.70
C GLY A 152 20.66 4.57 -3.31
N VAL A 153 19.61 4.07 -2.66
CA VAL A 153 19.40 4.30 -1.22
C VAL A 153 20.36 3.40 -0.43
N VAL A 154 21.07 4.01 0.52
CA VAL A 154 22.08 3.37 1.37
C VAL A 154 21.47 2.90 2.68
N SER A 155 20.67 3.75 3.33
CA SER A 155 19.92 3.37 4.53
C SER A 155 18.70 4.26 4.73
N VAL A 156 17.72 3.72 5.46
CA VAL A 156 16.50 4.39 5.87
C VAL A 156 16.26 4.05 7.33
N GLU A 157 16.01 5.05 8.16
CA GLU A 157 15.73 4.88 9.59
C GLU A 157 14.46 5.66 9.95
N ALA A 158 13.45 4.97 10.49
CA ALA A 158 12.18 5.56 10.86
C ALA A 158 12.05 5.79 12.37
N ASN A 159 11.62 7.01 12.75
CA ASN A 159 11.13 7.30 14.08
C ASN A 159 9.60 7.30 14.08
N TYR A 160 9.03 6.20 14.56
CA TYR A 160 7.60 5.92 14.55
C TYR A 160 6.79 6.88 15.43
N ALA A 161 7.38 7.44 16.50
CA ALA A 161 6.70 8.35 17.41
C ALA A 161 6.60 9.78 16.85
N THR A 162 7.58 10.20 16.04
CA THR A 162 7.67 11.58 15.53
C THR A 162 7.38 11.70 14.04
N HIS A 163 7.08 10.58 13.38
CA HIS A 163 6.87 10.50 11.93
C HIS A 163 8.08 11.04 11.14
N ARG A 164 9.29 10.84 11.66
CA ARG A 164 10.53 11.29 10.99
C ARG A 164 11.20 10.11 10.29
N LEU A 165 11.73 10.35 9.10
CA LEU A 165 12.61 9.45 8.38
C LEU A 165 13.98 10.11 8.21
N ARG A 166 15.03 9.36 8.48
CA ARG A 166 16.37 9.67 8.01
C ARG A 166 16.62 8.82 6.77
N VAL A 167 16.98 9.46 5.66
CA VAL A 167 17.34 8.76 4.42
C VAL A 167 18.76 9.10 4.02
N ARG A 168 19.55 8.07 3.71
CA ARG A 168 20.91 8.19 3.19
C ARG A 168 20.95 7.57 1.80
N TRP A 169 21.51 8.28 0.83
CA TRP A 169 21.56 7.82 -0.56
C TRP A 169 22.85 8.25 -1.27
N ASP A 170 23.17 7.52 -2.33
CA ASP A 170 24.21 7.87 -3.29
C ASP A 170 23.62 8.80 -4.37
N PRO A 171 24.04 10.08 -4.44
CA PRO A 171 23.48 11.05 -5.38
C PRO A 171 23.82 10.74 -6.85
N SER A 172 24.77 9.84 -7.12
CA SER A 172 25.06 9.37 -8.48
C SER A 172 24.06 8.33 -8.98
N ARG A 173 23.34 7.68 -8.06
CA ARG A 173 22.40 6.57 -8.35
C ARG A 173 20.95 6.92 -8.08
N ALA A 174 20.69 7.80 -7.12
CA ALA A 174 19.35 8.23 -6.72
C ALA A 174 19.28 9.75 -6.58
N ARG A 175 18.09 10.30 -6.85
CA ARG A 175 17.76 11.71 -6.63
C ARG A 175 16.78 11.85 -5.48
N LEU A 176 16.85 12.96 -4.75
CA LEU A 176 15.95 13.20 -3.62
C LEU A 176 14.49 13.32 -4.11
N SER A 177 14.25 13.97 -5.24
CA SER A 177 12.93 14.00 -5.88
C SER A 177 12.35 12.61 -6.14
N GLY A 178 13.20 11.64 -6.50
CA GLY A 178 12.82 10.25 -6.72
C GLY A 178 12.41 9.52 -5.43
N ILE A 179 13.12 9.81 -4.33
CA ILE A 179 12.81 9.29 -2.99
C ILE A 179 11.47 9.87 -2.52
N LEU A 180 11.28 11.19 -2.61
CA LEU A 180 10.03 11.86 -2.24
C LEU A 180 8.85 11.36 -3.08
N ARG A 181 9.07 11.14 -4.38
CA ARG A 181 8.07 10.55 -5.27
C ARG A 181 7.65 9.15 -4.81
N ALA A 182 8.58 8.30 -4.37
CA ALA A 182 8.24 6.96 -3.88
C ALA A 182 7.35 7.01 -2.63
N VAL A 183 7.50 8.02 -1.77
CA VAL A 183 6.58 8.29 -0.64
C VAL A 183 5.21 8.71 -1.16
N ARG A 184 5.16 9.62 -2.15
CA ARG A 184 3.91 10.08 -2.78
C ARG A 184 3.16 8.96 -3.50
N GLU A 185 3.86 8.03 -4.13
CA GLU A 185 3.27 6.84 -4.78
C GLU A 185 2.54 5.93 -3.78
N LEU A 186 2.92 5.96 -2.50
CA LEU A 186 2.21 5.28 -1.40
C LEU A 186 1.04 6.10 -0.83
N GLY A 187 0.86 7.35 -1.27
CA GLY A 187 -0.20 8.24 -0.81
C GLY A 187 0.16 9.15 0.38
N TYR A 188 1.43 9.21 0.77
CA TYR A 188 1.92 10.07 1.86
C TYR A 188 2.74 11.23 1.31
N ALA A 189 2.86 12.34 2.05
CA ALA A 189 3.82 13.40 1.73
C ALA A 189 5.03 13.34 2.66
N ALA A 190 6.18 13.81 2.17
CA ALA A 190 7.40 13.93 2.96
C ALA A 190 8.00 15.31 2.72
N HIS A 191 8.36 15.99 3.81
CA HIS A 191 8.88 17.34 3.81
C HIS A 191 10.25 17.39 4.48
N PRO A 192 11.19 18.23 4.02
CA PRO A 192 12.44 18.43 4.73
C PRO A 192 12.25 18.77 6.21
N PHE A 193 13.03 18.12 7.07
CA PHE A 193 13.07 18.37 8.50
C PHE A 193 14.52 18.63 8.92
N ASP A 194 14.78 19.71 9.67
CA ASP A 194 16.11 19.96 10.24
C ASP A 194 16.08 19.73 11.76
N PRO A 195 16.65 18.62 12.26
CA PRO A 195 16.69 18.35 13.70
C PRO A 195 17.51 19.40 14.48
N LEU A 196 18.53 20.03 13.88
CA LEU A 196 19.37 21.00 14.58
C LEU A 196 18.63 22.31 14.81
N ARG A 197 17.92 22.80 13.79
CA ARG A 197 17.08 24.00 13.91
C ARG A 197 15.98 23.81 14.97
N GLN A 198 15.39 22.62 15.06
CA GLN A 198 14.36 22.34 16.07
C GLN A 198 14.92 22.35 17.49
N GLN A 199 16.12 21.80 17.71
CA GLN A 199 16.77 21.83 19.03
C GLN A 199 17.08 23.25 19.47
N GLN A 200 17.62 24.08 18.58
CA GLN A 200 17.92 25.48 18.87
C GLN A 200 16.69 26.31 19.27
N ILE A 201 15.52 26.02 18.69
CA ILE A 201 14.26 26.68 19.07
C ILE A 201 13.77 26.23 20.44
N LEU A 202 13.99 24.97 20.81
CA LEU A 202 13.56 24.43 22.11
C LEU A 202 14.48 24.84 23.26
N GLU A 203 15.73 25.19 22.95
CA GLU A 203 16.75 25.62 23.92
C GLU A 203 16.85 27.15 24.08
N ALA A 204 16.10 27.92 23.26
CA ALA A 204 16.04 29.38 23.27
C ALA A 204 14.83 29.90 24.08
#